data_AF-A0A7S3J2Y1-F1
#
_entry.id   AF-A0A7S3J2Y1-F1
#
_cell.length_a   1.000
_cell.length_b   1.000
_cell.length_c   1.000
_cell.angle_alpha   90.00
_cell.angle_beta   90.00
_cell.angle_gamma   90.00
#
_symmetry.space_group_name_H-M   'P 1'
#
loop_
_entity.id
_entity.type
_entity.pdbx_description
1 polymer ?
#
loop_
_entity_poly.entity_id
_entity_poly.type
_entity_poly.pdbx_seq_one_letter_code
_entity_poly.pdbx_strand_id
1 'polypeptide(L)'
;MPLRYPADSPAFTPSVPPVAQAPPKPLRAVPPKPSPVICLSNILKLQDLEEDEEFEYTSEDIRNELGSYGEVVRLIIPRPKEVEKGTYPKDSLLKIYCEFANAEQAAE
;
A
#
# COMPACT_ATOMS: atom_id res chain seq x y z
N MET A 1 6.07 -59.11 -19.57
CA MET A 1 5.25 -57.95 -19.13
C MET A 1 3.81 -58.42 -19.00
N PRO A 2 2.98 -57.98 -18.03
CA PRO A 2 3.22 -57.10 -16.88
C PRO A 2 2.86 -57.73 -15.51
N LEU A 3 3.39 -57.12 -14.44
CA LEU A 3 3.15 -57.43 -13.03
C LEU A 3 1.75 -56.98 -12.59
N ARG A 4 0.98 -57.86 -11.96
CA ARG A 4 -0.35 -57.59 -11.40
C ARG A 4 -0.22 -57.48 -9.88
N TYR A 5 -0.16 -56.25 -9.35
CA TYR A 5 -0.27 -56.00 -7.90
C TYR A 5 -1.72 -56.18 -7.45
N PRO A 6 -1.99 -56.76 -6.27
CA PRO A 6 -3.35 -56.89 -5.77
C PRO A 6 -3.88 -55.55 -5.26
N ALA A 7 -5.18 -55.37 -5.46
CA ALA A 7 -5.97 -54.26 -4.97
C ALA A 7 -6.15 -54.37 -3.45
N ASP A 8 -5.66 -53.37 -2.72
CA ASP A 8 -6.33 -52.90 -1.50
C ASP A 8 -5.84 -51.47 -1.20
N SER A 9 -6.75 -50.50 -1.34
CA SER A 9 -6.54 -49.14 -0.85
C SER A 9 -7.86 -48.71 -0.24
N PRO A 10 -7.99 -48.66 1.09
CA PRO A 10 -9.20 -48.15 1.69
C PRO A 10 -9.27 -46.64 1.48
N ALA A 11 -10.32 -46.20 0.78
CA ALA A 11 -10.68 -44.80 0.64
C ALA A 11 -10.99 -44.22 2.04
N PHE A 12 -10.05 -43.47 2.59
CA PHE A 12 -10.27 -42.67 3.78
C PHE A 12 -11.09 -41.44 3.36
N THR A 13 -12.40 -41.48 3.54
CA THR A 13 -13.25 -40.29 3.39
C THR A 13 -13.35 -39.59 4.75
N PRO A 14 -12.69 -38.44 4.98
CA PRO A 14 -12.95 -37.66 6.18
C PRO A 14 -14.33 -37.00 6.03
N SER A 15 -15.33 -37.52 6.77
CA SER A 15 -16.62 -36.86 6.96
C SER A 15 -16.44 -35.63 7.85
N VAL A 16 -16.28 -34.46 7.23
CA VAL A 16 -16.22 -33.18 7.96
C VAL A 16 -17.64 -32.81 8.43
N PRO A 17 -17.87 -32.54 9.72
CA PRO A 17 -19.19 -32.12 10.18
C PRO A 17 -19.50 -30.70 9.68
N PRO A 18 -20.77 -30.37 9.37
CA PRO A 18 -21.14 -29.01 8.99
C PRO A 18 -21.03 -28.09 10.21
N VAL A 19 -20.01 -27.23 10.22
CA VAL A 19 -19.93 -26.12 11.17
C VAL A 19 -21.02 -25.12 10.79
N ALA A 20 -22.01 -24.95 11.68
CA ALA A 20 -23.02 -23.91 11.55
C ALA A 20 -22.32 -22.54 11.56
N GLN A 21 -22.21 -21.92 10.39
CA GLN A 21 -21.61 -20.60 10.24
C GLN A 21 -22.62 -19.55 10.74
N ALA A 22 -22.35 -18.99 11.93
CA ALA A 22 -23.14 -17.89 12.47
C ALA A 22 -23.08 -16.65 11.53
N PRO A 23 -24.15 -15.85 11.43
CA PRO A 23 -24.19 -14.69 10.54
C PRO A 23 -23.09 -13.67 10.90
N PRO A 24 -22.45 -13.02 9.91
CA PRO A 24 -21.42 -12.04 10.16
C PRO A 24 -22.04 -10.85 10.91
N LYS A 25 -21.58 -10.60 12.13
CA LYS A 25 -21.94 -9.40 12.90
C LYS A 25 -21.50 -8.18 12.08
N PRO A 26 -22.36 -7.15 11.91
CA PRO A 26 -21.97 -5.97 11.16
C PRO A 26 -20.75 -5.34 11.82
N LEU A 27 -19.67 -5.21 11.05
CA LEU A 27 -18.46 -4.52 11.48
C LEU A 27 -18.85 -3.06 11.75
N ARG A 28 -18.89 -2.70 13.03
CA ARG A 28 -19.03 -1.30 13.46
C ARG A 28 -17.88 -0.51 12.83
N ALA A 29 -18.21 0.44 11.97
CA ALA A 29 -17.23 1.35 11.38
C ALA A 29 -16.50 2.07 12.52
N VAL A 30 -15.23 1.72 12.72
CA VAL A 30 -14.34 2.48 13.59
C VAL A 30 -14.15 3.85 12.95
N PRO A 31 -14.31 4.97 13.70
CA PRO A 31 -13.99 6.28 13.16
C PRO A 31 -12.51 6.26 12.71
N PRO A 32 -12.17 6.88 11.57
CA PRO A 32 -10.81 6.85 11.05
C PRO A 32 -9.90 7.45 12.12
N LYS A 33 -9.06 6.59 12.71
CA LYS A 33 -8.01 7.05 13.61
C LYS A 33 -6.97 7.73 12.72
N PRO A 34 -6.45 8.91 13.11
CA PRO A 34 -5.45 9.60 12.29
C PRO A 34 -4.28 8.65 12.03
N SER A 35 -3.85 8.57 10.76
CA SER A 35 -2.68 7.79 10.36
C SER A 35 -1.47 8.72 10.31
N PRO A 36 -0.28 8.25 10.73
CA PRO A 36 0.96 9.02 10.58
C PRO A 36 1.36 9.23 9.11
N VAL A 37 0.71 8.53 8.17
CA VAL A 37 0.97 8.64 6.73
C VAL A 37 -0.13 9.45 6.07
N ILE A 38 0.28 10.46 5.29
CA ILE A 38 -0.58 11.22 4.38
C ILE A 38 -0.27 10.88 2.93
N CYS A 39 -1.29 10.98 2.08
CA CYS A 39 -1.17 10.85 0.63
C CYS A 39 -1.66 12.15 0.00
N LEU A 40 -0.73 12.99 -0.44
CA LEU A 40 -1.05 14.19 -1.21
C LEU A 40 -1.13 13.80 -2.67
N SER A 41 -2.17 14.23 -3.35
CA SER A 41 -2.35 14.01 -4.78
C SER A 41 -2.63 15.35 -5.45
N ASN A 42 -2.36 15.43 -6.75
CA ASN A 42 -2.80 16.57 -7.57
C ASN A 42 -2.07 17.90 -7.33
N ILE A 43 -0.92 17.88 -6.64
CA ILE A 43 -0.04 19.05 -6.44
C ILE A 43 1.20 19.05 -7.35
N LEU A 44 1.47 17.93 -8.01
CA LEU A 44 2.58 17.74 -8.94
C LEU A 44 2.08 17.70 -10.39
N LYS A 45 2.91 18.13 -11.34
CA LYS A 45 2.71 17.80 -12.76
C LYS A 45 3.67 16.70 -13.17
N LEU A 46 3.34 16.01 -14.26
CA LEU A 46 4.15 14.91 -14.74
C LEU A 46 5.54 15.38 -15.18
N GLN A 47 5.61 16.53 -15.85
CA GLN A 47 6.84 17.14 -16.34
C GLN A 47 7.84 17.39 -15.21
N ASP A 48 7.37 17.94 -14.09
CA ASP A 48 8.21 18.25 -12.91
C ASP A 48 8.88 16.98 -12.30
N LEU A 49 8.40 15.77 -12.62
CA LEU A 49 8.95 14.50 -12.12
C LEU A 49 9.82 13.75 -13.13
N GLU A 50 9.79 14.15 -14.40
CA GLU A 50 10.53 13.50 -15.50
C GLU A 50 12.03 13.83 -15.42
N GLU A 51 12.35 15.12 -15.24
CA GLU A 51 13.71 15.64 -15.14
C GLU A 51 14.24 15.59 -13.71
N ASP A 52 15.55 15.35 -13.56
CA ASP A 52 16.17 15.16 -12.24
C ASP A 52 16.31 16.49 -11.49
N GLU A 53 16.59 17.60 -12.18
CA GLU A 53 16.70 18.94 -11.59
C GLU A 53 15.33 19.46 -11.09
N GLU A 54 14.27 19.32 -11.90
CA GLU A 54 12.91 19.72 -11.49
C GLU A 54 12.37 18.85 -10.34
N PHE A 55 12.66 17.55 -10.38
CA PHE A 55 12.28 16.63 -9.31
C PHE A 55 12.96 17.00 -7.99
N GLU A 56 14.26 17.28 -8.01
CA GLU A 56 15.00 17.68 -6.81
C GLU A 56 14.39 18.95 -6.20
N TYR A 57 14.21 20.00 -7.01
CA TYR A 57 13.59 21.26 -6.58
C TYR A 57 12.20 21.04 -5.96
N THR A 58 11.34 20.29 -6.65
CA THR A 58 9.97 20.03 -6.21
C THR A 58 9.92 19.16 -4.96
N SER A 59 10.77 18.13 -4.89
CA SER A 59 10.84 17.23 -3.73
C SER A 59 11.36 17.94 -2.48
N GLU A 60 12.32 18.85 -2.63
CA GLU A 60 12.82 19.68 -1.54
C GLU A 60 11.77 20.67 -1.07
N ASP A 61 11.05 21.33 -1.97
CA ASP A 61 9.99 22.27 -1.64
C ASP A 61 8.88 21.59 -0.84
N ILE A 62 8.41 20.43 -1.29
CA ILE A 62 7.42 19.61 -0.58
C ILE A 62 7.95 19.18 0.79
N ARG A 63 9.20 18.71 0.86
CA ARG A 63 9.79 18.29 2.14
C ARG A 63 9.86 19.44 3.13
N ASN A 64 10.25 20.63 2.66
CA ASN A 64 10.37 21.82 3.49
C ASN A 64 8.99 22.31 3.96
N GLU A 65 8.00 22.33 3.06
CA GLU A 65 6.62 22.67 3.40
C GLU A 65 6.05 21.69 4.43
N LEU A 66 6.21 20.38 4.23
CA LEU A 66 5.77 19.34 5.18
C LEU A 66 6.54 19.40 6.51
N GLY A 67 7.82 19.76 6.47
CA GLY A 67 8.64 19.98 7.67
C GLY A 67 8.11 21.09 8.58
N SER A 68 7.29 22.01 8.05
CA SER A 68 6.62 23.05 8.84
C SER A 68 5.49 22.51 9.70
N TYR A 69 4.81 21.45 9.24
CA TYR A 69 3.71 20.79 9.96
C TYR A 69 4.22 19.76 10.97
N GLY A 70 5.35 19.10 10.69
CA GLY A 70 5.90 18.12 11.60
C GLY A 70 7.18 17.44 11.15
N GLU A 71 7.70 16.55 12.00
CA GLU A 71 8.90 15.78 11.68
C GLU A 71 8.59 14.72 10.63
N VAL A 72 9.07 14.95 9.39
CA VAL A 72 8.93 14.01 8.27
C VAL A 72 9.96 12.89 8.42
N VAL A 73 9.48 11.69 8.71
CA VAL A 73 10.29 10.47 8.84
C VAL A 73 10.58 9.88 7.46
N ARG A 74 9.60 9.92 6.55
CA ARG A 74 9.73 9.36 5.21
C ARG A 74 8.94 10.16 4.20
N LEU A 75 9.56 10.45 3.04
CA LEU A 75 8.91 11.07 1.90
C LEU A 75 9.15 10.18 0.66
N ILE A 76 8.08 9.81 -0.04
CA ILE A 76 8.13 9.01 -1.26
C ILE A 76 7.35 9.74 -2.35
N ILE A 77 8.03 10.03 -3.46
CA ILE A 77 7.45 10.64 -4.64
C ILE A 77 7.80 9.74 -5.83
N PRO A 78 6.89 8.85 -6.27
CA PRO A 78 7.16 7.90 -7.34
C PRO A 78 7.42 8.63 -8.66
N ARG A 79 8.60 8.45 -9.24
CA ARG A 79 8.92 9.03 -10.55
C ARG A 79 8.31 8.21 -11.69
N PRO A 80 8.01 8.84 -12.85
CA PRO A 80 7.51 8.14 -14.04
C PRO A 80 8.38 6.95 -14.44
N LYS A 81 9.69 7.18 -14.50
CA LYS A 81 10.71 6.15 -14.84
C LYS A 81 10.67 4.95 -13.90
N GLU A 82 10.38 5.16 -12.62
CA GLU A 82 10.31 4.08 -11.62
C GLU A 82 9.00 3.28 -11.70
N VAL A 83 7.91 3.96 -12.03
CA VAL A 83 6.62 3.33 -12.31
C VAL A 83 6.69 2.49 -13.58
N GLU A 84 7.32 3.00 -14.64
CA GLU A 84 7.54 2.26 -15.89
C GLU A 84 8.40 1.01 -15.69
N LYS A 85 9.39 1.09 -14.80
CA LYS A 85 10.23 -0.04 -14.40
C LYS A 85 9.50 -1.07 -13.52
N GLY A 86 8.31 -0.74 -13.00
CA GLY A 86 7.52 -1.59 -12.12
C GLY A 86 7.95 -1.55 -10.65
N THR A 87 8.75 -0.54 -10.24
CA THR A 87 9.08 -0.31 -8.82
C THR A 87 7.83 0.11 -8.03
N TYR A 88 6.95 0.90 -8.66
CA TYR A 88 5.73 1.42 -8.06
C TYR A 88 4.50 1.15 -8.94
N PRO A 89 3.29 1.10 -8.35
CA PRO A 89 2.05 0.97 -9.11
C PRO A 89 1.83 2.18 -10.05
N LYS A 90 1.18 1.95 -11.19
CA LYS A 90 0.82 3.02 -12.14
C LYS A 90 -0.08 4.10 -11.53
N ASP A 91 -0.91 3.70 -10.58
CA ASP A 91 -1.83 4.59 -9.86
C ASP A 91 -1.11 5.49 -8.83
N SER A 92 0.19 5.28 -8.58
CA SER A 92 0.98 6.06 -7.64
C SER A 92 1.66 7.29 -8.27
N LEU A 93 1.46 7.52 -9.57
CA LEU A 93 1.92 8.74 -10.24
C LEU A 93 1.23 9.98 -9.67
N LEU A 94 1.98 11.08 -9.56
CA LEU A 94 1.49 12.37 -9.05
C LEU A 94 0.97 12.30 -7.60
N LYS A 95 1.36 11.25 -6.86
CA LYS A 95 1.07 11.08 -5.45
C LYS A 95 2.34 11.22 -4.64
N ILE A 96 2.22 11.88 -3.50
CA ILE A 96 3.28 12.01 -2.52
C ILE A 96 2.82 11.28 -1.28
N TYR A 97 3.64 10.36 -0.82
CA TYR A 97 3.43 9.65 0.42
C TYR A 97 4.40 10.21 1.45
N CYS A 98 3.86 10.83 2.48
CA CYS A 98 4.66 11.36 3.59
C CYS A 98 4.26 10.66 4.88
N GLU A 99 5.25 10.19 5.62
CA GLU A 99 5.11 9.62 6.96
C GLU A 99 5.69 10.61 7.97
N PHE A 100 4.85 11.06 8.89
CA PHE A 100 5.21 11.88 10.02
C PHE A 100 5.53 11.02 11.25
N ALA A 101 6.32 11.57 12.18
CA ALA A 101 6.61 10.91 13.44
C ALA A 101 5.35 10.68 14.29
N ASN A 102 4.35 11.57 14.21
CA ASN A 102 3.10 11.45 14.94
C ASN A 102 1.88 11.57 14.03
N ALA A 103 0.86 10.77 14.33
CA ALA A 103 -0.42 10.78 13.62
C ALA A 103 -1.20 12.09 13.79
N GLU A 104 -1.00 12.81 14.88
CA GLU A 104 -1.65 14.11 15.11
C GLU A 104 -1.11 15.18 14.14
N GLN A 105 0.18 15.13 13.81
CA GLN A 105 0.80 16.04 12.82
C GLN A 105 0.29 15.80 11.40
N ALA A 106 -0.17 14.58 11.12
CA ALA A 106 -0.78 14.19 9.85
C ALA A 106 -2.29 14.51 9.77
N ALA A 107 -2.90 14.95 10.89
CA ALA A 107 -4.34 15.18 11.00
C ALA A 107 -4.74 16.65 10.91
N GLU A 108 -3.78 17.58 10.98
CA GLU A 108 -3.99 19.03 10.86
C GLU A 108 -3.98 19.55 9.42
#